data_AF-A0A1G7N652-F1
#
_entry.id   AF-A0A1G7N652-F1
#
_cell.length_a   1.000
_cell.length_b   1.000
_cell.length_c   1.000
_cell.angle_alpha   90.00
_cell.angle_beta   90.00
_cell.angle_gamma   90.00
#
_symmetry.space_group_name_H-M   'P 1'
#
loop_
_entity.id
_entity.type
_entity.pdbx_description
1 polymer ?
#
loop_
_entity_poly.entity_id
_entity_poly.type
_entity_poly.pdbx_seq_one_letter_code
_entity_poly.pdbx_strand_id
1 'polypeptide(L)'
;MPLLRSLVLQAARIVLALFLAFPIVFMLVSSLKPDQQIFSDLDSIKAFLPVGHLSLDNYTGVFDRVPAARFLITSIGISAVTVVLGIFVNSLAAFALSRMRRRGKKVVLAAIIATLIVPFETFALPLVWWVNQLPWLQVNGFHLALTEGWLDTYRVQVLPFVANAFSVFLFHQYFQSIPKELDEAAIIDEAGWFGIYRRIVMPLSSPAIATAAILTCLPAWNSYLWPLMVVQSENLRPVMVGIQYFFQLNPSWGQIMAYASMITVPVLTLFVAFQRAFVNSIASSGVKADRRGARLPRRPSHSLLCPHAVLQRTLRKASCAYAAHRSPPARRTPATAPQLDQRSQRAGLPRRPVPRVLPVQPVRSAAREHALGSLPQPGSDHLGRASDRARPHPRW
;
A
#
# COMPACT_ATOMS: atom_id res chain seq x y z
N MET A 1 9.78 -37.01 -21.67
CA MET A 1 9.09 -36.64 -20.42
C MET A 1 8.99 -35.13 -20.09
N PRO A 2 9.89 -34.21 -20.49
CA PRO A 2 9.71 -32.78 -20.15
C PRO A 2 8.51 -32.13 -20.89
N LEU A 3 8.20 -32.59 -22.10
CA LEU A 3 7.03 -32.13 -22.87
C LEU A 3 5.70 -32.47 -22.19
N LEU A 4 5.54 -33.72 -21.71
CA LEU A 4 4.32 -34.13 -20.98
C LEU A 4 4.12 -33.30 -19.71
N ARG A 5 5.18 -33.05 -18.94
CA ARG A 5 5.11 -32.18 -17.74
C ARG A 5 4.69 -30.76 -18.10
N SER A 6 5.22 -30.19 -19.18
CA SER A 6 4.83 -28.84 -19.63
C SER A 6 3.37 -28.77 -20.11
N LEU A 7 2.86 -29.83 -20.74
CA LEU A 7 1.47 -29.92 -21.19
C LEU A 7 0.52 -30.03 -20.00
N VAL A 8 0.82 -30.89 -19.02
CA VAL A 8 0.03 -31.02 -17.79
C VAL A 8 -0.02 -29.71 -17.03
N LEU A 9 1.12 -29.00 -16.89
CA LEU A 9 1.15 -27.70 -16.23
C LEU A 9 0.36 -26.63 -16.99
N GLN A 10 0.38 -26.65 -18.32
CA GLN A 10 -0.42 -25.73 -19.13
C GLN A 10 -1.92 -26.02 -19.01
N ALA A 11 -2.32 -27.28 -19.11
CA ALA A 11 -3.71 -27.69 -18.91
C ALA A 11 -4.22 -27.29 -17.53
N ALA A 12 -3.44 -27.54 -16.47
CA ALA A 12 -3.80 -27.14 -15.10
C ALA A 12 -3.99 -25.62 -14.97
N ARG A 13 -3.14 -24.80 -15.60
CA ARG A 13 -3.28 -23.33 -15.61
C ARG A 13 -4.53 -22.88 -16.35
N ILE A 14 -4.87 -23.52 -17.48
CA ILE A 14 -6.07 -23.19 -18.26
C ILE A 14 -7.33 -23.55 -17.46
N VAL A 15 -7.38 -24.75 -16.88
CA VAL A 15 -8.51 -25.19 -16.03
C VAL A 15 -8.69 -24.23 -14.85
N LEU A 16 -7.59 -23.87 -14.18
CA LEU A 16 -7.63 -22.90 -13.08
C LEU A 16 -8.11 -21.52 -13.55
N ALA A 17 -7.65 -21.04 -14.70
CA ALA A 17 -8.08 -19.76 -15.26
C ALA A 17 -9.58 -19.77 -15.61
N LEU A 18 -10.08 -20.86 -16.21
CA LEU A 18 -11.51 -21.02 -16.51
C LEU A 18 -12.35 -21.08 -15.24
N PHE A 19 -11.89 -21.80 -14.22
CA PHE A 19 -12.57 -21.88 -12.92
C PHE A 19 -12.65 -20.51 -12.23
N LEU A 20 -11.59 -19.70 -12.30
CA LEU A 20 -11.59 -18.35 -11.74
C LEU A 20 -12.39 -17.35 -12.57
N ALA A 21 -12.46 -17.53 -13.90
CA ALA A 21 -13.24 -16.68 -14.79
C ALA A 21 -14.74 -16.99 -14.77
N PHE A 22 -15.13 -18.20 -14.38
CA PHE A 22 -16.50 -18.69 -14.32
C PHE A 22 -17.52 -17.71 -13.71
N PRO A 23 -17.33 -17.16 -12.49
CA PRO A 23 -18.32 -16.25 -11.90
C PRO A 23 -18.42 -14.92 -12.67
N ILE A 24 -17.32 -14.46 -13.26
CA ILE A 24 -17.30 -13.22 -14.05
C ILE A 24 -18.05 -13.42 -15.36
N VAL A 25 -17.84 -14.56 -16.04
CA VAL A 25 -18.57 -14.91 -17.27
C VAL A 25 -20.06 -15.04 -16.98
N PHE A 26 -20.44 -15.74 -15.90
CA PHE A 26 -21.83 -15.87 -15.48
C PHE A 26 -22.48 -14.50 -15.24
N MET A 27 -21.80 -13.62 -14.51
CA MET A 27 -22.28 -12.27 -14.22
C MET A 27 -22.47 -11.45 -15.51
N LEU A 28 -21.49 -11.46 -16.42
CA LEU A 28 -21.54 -10.69 -17.67
C LEU A 28 -22.58 -11.22 -18.67
N VAL A 29 -22.82 -12.54 -18.69
CA VAL A 29 -23.85 -13.13 -19.55
C VAL A 29 -25.23 -12.90 -18.94
N SER A 30 -25.37 -13.05 -17.63
CA SER A 30 -26.64 -12.85 -16.92
C SER A 30 -27.08 -11.39 -16.94
N SER A 31 -26.16 -10.43 -16.98
CA SER A 31 -26.51 -9.00 -17.11
C SER A 31 -27.24 -8.67 -18.42
N LEU A 32 -27.12 -9.52 -19.46
CA LEU A 32 -27.78 -9.33 -20.75
C LEU A 32 -29.12 -10.05 -20.85
N LYS A 33 -29.51 -10.86 -19.85
CA LYS A 33 -30.71 -11.70 -19.88
C LYS A 33 -31.82 -11.11 -19.00
N PRO A 34 -33.10 -11.32 -19.34
CA PRO A 34 -34.20 -11.01 -18.44
C PRO A 34 -34.22 -11.97 -17.24
N ASP A 35 -34.73 -11.51 -16.09
CA ASP A 35 -34.73 -12.25 -14.82
C ASP A 35 -35.28 -13.68 -14.96
N GLN A 36 -36.42 -13.85 -15.63
CA GLN A 36 -37.04 -15.15 -15.85
C GLN A 36 -36.11 -16.13 -16.59
N GLN A 37 -35.34 -15.65 -17.56
CA GLN A 37 -34.40 -16.47 -18.31
C GLN A 37 -33.16 -16.83 -17.48
N ILE A 38 -32.67 -15.91 -16.64
CA ILE A 38 -31.56 -16.19 -15.71
C ILE A 38 -31.91 -17.40 -14.85
N PHE A 39 -33.11 -17.41 -14.25
CA PHE A 39 -33.56 -18.52 -13.41
C PHE A 39 -33.78 -19.83 -14.18
N SER A 40 -34.33 -19.77 -15.41
CA SER A 40 -34.54 -20.98 -16.22
C SER A 40 -33.24 -21.61 -16.71
N ASP A 41 -32.19 -20.81 -16.89
CA ASP A 41 -30.91 -21.27 -17.42
C ASP A 41 -29.96 -21.83 -16.34
N LEU A 42 -30.27 -21.67 -15.04
CA LEU A 42 -29.38 -22.02 -13.89
C LEU A 42 -28.90 -23.48 -13.91
N ASP A 43 -29.76 -24.42 -14.33
CA ASP A 43 -29.45 -25.85 -14.32
C ASP A 43 -28.68 -26.32 -15.58
N SER A 44 -28.33 -25.39 -16.48
CA SER A 44 -27.76 -25.72 -17.78
C SER A 44 -26.50 -24.91 -18.11
N ILE A 45 -25.71 -25.41 -19.07
CA ILE A 45 -24.57 -24.67 -19.66
C ILE A 45 -25.05 -23.33 -20.28
N LYS A 46 -26.34 -23.23 -20.62
CA LYS A 46 -26.98 -21.99 -21.09
C LYS A 46 -26.77 -20.81 -20.16
N ALA A 47 -26.64 -21.01 -18.84
CA ALA A 47 -26.33 -19.95 -17.87
C ALA A 47 -25.06 -19.14 -18.24
N PHE A 48 -24.09 -19.78 -18.89
CA PHE A 48 -22.78 -19.19 -19.21
C PHE A 48 -22.65 -18.77 -20.67
N LEU A 49 -23.67 -19.02 -21.49
CA LEU A 49 -23.66 -18.68 -22.90
C LEU A 49 -24.62 -17.52 -23.18
N PRO A 50 -24.24 -16.57 -24.05
CA PRO A 50 -25.13 -15.52 -24.51
C PRO A 50 -26.14 -16.11 -25.51
N VAL A 51 -27.12 -16.84 -24.97
CA VAL A 51 -28.20 -17.50 -25.72
C VAL A 51 -29.55 -16.96 -25.26
N GLY A 52 -30.57 -17.07 -26.12
CA GLY A 52 -31.93 -16.60 -25.82
C GLY A 52 -32.12 -15.10 -26.11
N HIS A 53 -32.94 -14.44 -25.31
CA HIS A 53 -33.25 -13.02 -25.48
C HIS A 53 -32.19 -12.17 -24.78
N LEU A 54 -31.24 -11.68 -25.58
CA LEU A 54 -30.21 -10.76 -25.10
C LEU A 54 -30.67 -9.31 -25.30
N SER A 55 -30.56 -8.51 -24.25
CA SER A 55 -30.88 -7.08 -24.29
C SER A 55 -29.95 -6.28 -23.38
N LEU A 56 -29.87 -4.97 -23.64
CA LEU A 56 -29.18 -4.00 -22.78
C LEU A 56 -30.15 -3.31 -21.79
N ASP A 57 -31.41 -3.74 -21.73
CA ASP A 57 -32.44 -3.14 -20.85
C ASP A 57 -32.05 -3.15 -19.38
N ASN A 58 -31.30 -4.16 -18.93
CA ASN A 58 -30.78 -4.19 -17.57
C ASN A 58 -29.78 -3.07 -17.30
N TYR A 59 -28.97 -2.69 -18.29
CA TYR A 59 -28.01 -1.60 -18.16
C TYR A 59 -28.71 -0.24 -18.15
N THR A 60 -29.72 -0.03 -19.00
CA THR A 60 -30.51 1.20 -18.96
C THR A 60 -31.31 1.29 -17.66
N GLY A 61 -31.92 0.19 -17.22
CA GLY A 61 -32.69 0.12 -15.97
C GLY A 61 -31.85 0.38 -14.71
N VAL A 62 -30.54 0.12 -14.76
CA VAL A 62 -29.60 0.53 -13.69
C VAL A 62 -29.57 2.05 -13.53
N PHE A 63 -29.49 2.80 -14.64
CA PHE A 63 -29.43 4.26 -14.60
C PHE A 63 -30.78 4.90 -14.22
N ASP A 64 -31.88 4.19 -14.45
CA ASP A 64 -33.22 4.62 -14.03
C ASP A 64 -33.43 4.45 -12.51
N ARG A 65 -32.81 3.44 -11.90
CA ARG A 65 -32.94 3.16 -10.45
C ARG A 65 -31.93 3.88 -9.58
N VAL A 66 -30.72 4.11 -10.09
CA VAL A 66 -29.59 4.64 -9.31
C VAL A 66 -28.78 5.59 -10.18
N PRO A 67 -28.25 6.71 -9.64
CA PRO A 67 -27.29 7.55 -10.35
C PRO A 67 -25.90 6.87 -10.48
N ALA A 68 -25.85 5.73 -11.17
CA ALA A 68 -24.70 4.84 -11.25
C ALA A 68 -23.44 5.53 -11.79
N ALA A 69 -23.59 6.41 -12.80
CA ALA A 69 -22.48 7.19 -13.36
C ALA A 69 -21.82 8.08 -12.30
N ARG A 70 -22.63 8.73 -11.46
CA ARG A 70 -22.13 9.58 -10.38
C ARG A 70 -21.39 8.76 -9.34
N PHE A 71 -21.97 7.64 -8.91
CA PHE A 71 -21.34 6.77 -7.92
C PHE A 71 -20.01 6.20 -8.41
N LEU A 72 -19.92 5.84 -9.71
CA LEU A 72 -18.67 5.43 -10.35
C LEU A 72 -17.62 6.54 -10.30
N ILE A 73 -17.97 7.77 -10.70
CA ILE A 73 -17.05 8.92 -10.67
C ILE A 73 -16.60 9.20 -9.23
N THR A 74 -17.52 9.16 -8.26
CA THR A 74 -17.23 9.32 -6.83
C THR A 74 -16.23 8.27 -6.36
N SER A 75 -16.46 6.98 -6.68
CA SER A 75 -15.56 5.89 -6.32
C SER A 75 -14.17 6.01 -6.94
N ILE A 76 -14.10 6.39 -8.23
CA ILE A 76 -12.83 6.63 -8.92
C ILE A 76 -12.09 7.78 -8.23
N GLY A 77 -12.78 8.89 -7.96
CA GLY A 77 -12.21 10.06 -7.30
C GLY A 77 -11.67 9.74 -5.90
N ILE A 78 -12.48 9.11 -5.04
CA ILE A 78 -12.08 8.73 -3.68
C ILE A 78 -10.89 7.77 -3.72
N SER A 79 -10.91 6.76 -4.60
CA SER A 79 -9.83 5.79 -4.71
C SER A 79 -8.53 6.43 -5.20
N ALA A 80 -8.60 7.27 -6.24
CA ALA A 80 -7.44 7.96 -6.79
C ALA A 80 -6.79 8.91 -5.79
N VAL A 81 -7.59 9.72 -5.09
CA VAL A 81 -7.08 10.66 -4.08
C VAL A 81 -6.47 9.90 -2.90
N THR A 82 -7.13 8.82 -2.42
CA THR A 82 -6.60 7.97 -1.35
C THR A 82 -5.26 7.34 -1.74
N VAL A 83 -5.11 6.87 -2.98
CA VAL A 83 -3.86 6.29 -3.48
C VAL A 83 -2.75 7.33 -3.57
N VAL A 84 -3.02 8.50 -4.15
CA VAL A 84 -2.00 9.56 -4.34
C VAL A 84 -1.52 10.08 -2.98
N LEU A 85 -2.45 10.44 -2.09
CA LEU A 85 -2.12 10.89 -0.75
C LEU A 85 -1.47 9.77 0.07
N GLY A 86 -1.98 8.54 -0.06
CA GLY A 86 -1.46 7.37 0.65
C GLY A 86 -0.02 7.07 0.26
N ILE A 87 0.30 7.05 -1.03
CA ILE A 87 1.69 6.88 -1.49
C ILE A 87 2.56 7.99 -0.91
N PHE A 88 2.13 9.25 -1.01
CA PHE A 88 2.91 10.39 -0.52
C PHE A 88 3.19 10.30 0.99
N VAL A 89 2.16 10.11 1.82
CA VAL A 89 2.30 10.08 3.29
C VAL A 89 3.08 8.84 3.74
N ASN A 90 2.74 7.66 3.20
CA ASN A 90 3.36 6.41 3.65
C ASN A 90 4.83 6.32 3.22
N SER A 91 5.16 6.76 2.00
CA SER A 91 6.56 6.80 1.55
C SER A 91 7.37 7.86 2.30
N LEU A 92 6.81 9.01 2.66
CA LEU A 92 7.52 10.00 3.47
C LEU A 92 7.83 9.46 4.88
N ALA A 93 6.83 8.82 5.53
CA ALA A 93 7.02 8.18 6.83
C ALA A 93 8.08 7.07 6.77
N ALA A 94 8.01 6.21 5.74
CA ALA A 94 8.98 5.16 5.51
C ALA A 94 10.40 5.70 5.22
N PHE A 95 10.52 6.79 4.46
CA PHE A 95 11.80 7.43 4.15
C PHE A 95 12.45 7.93 5.44
N ALA A 96 11.69 8.67 6.26
CA ALA A 96 12.14 9.15 7.56
C ALA A 96 12.62 7.98 8.45
N LEU A 97 11.85 6.90 8.57
CA LEU A 97 12.22 5.71 9.36
C LEU A 97 13.45 4.99 8.82
N SER A 98 13.58 4.87 7.51
CA SER A 98 14.69 4.14 6.86
C SER A 98 16.03 4.87 7.02
N ARG A 99 16.04 6.21 6.93
CA ARG A 99 17.25 7.05 7.00
C ARG A 99 17.52 7.61 8.39
N MET A 100 16.60 7.46 9.35
CA MET A 100 16.86 7.82 10.75
C MET A 100 18.01 7.02 11.36
N ARG A 101 18.90 7.71 12.09
CA ARG A 101 19.99 7.08 12.85
C ARG A 101 19.61 6.71 14.29
N ARG A 102 18.46 7.17 14.79
CA ARG A 102 18.01 7.01 16.19
C ARG A 102 17.72 5.54 16.52
N ARG A 103 18.04 5.12 17.76
CA ARG A 103 17.86 3.74 18.25
C ARG A 103 16.38 3.28 18.30
N GLY A 104 15.44 4.20 18.48
CA GLY A 104 14.01 3.91 18.61
C GLY A 104 13.26 3.52 17.33
N LYS A 105 13.88 3.62 16.15
CA LYS A 105 13.19 3.39 14.87
C LYS A 105 12.62 1.97 14.71
N LYS A 106 13.27 0.97 15.30
CA LYS A 106 12.79 -0.42 15.27
C LYS A 106 11.52 -0.58 16.11
N VAL A 107 11.44 0.11 17.24
CA VAL A 107 10.26 0.10 18.12
C VAL A 107 9.09 0.81 17.44
N VAL A 108 9.34 1.98 16.84
CA VAL A 108 8.31 2.71 16.08
C VAL A 108 7.79 1.87 14.91
N LEU A 109 8.68 1.27 14.14
CA LEU A 109 8.28 0.39 13.04
C LEU A 109 7.51 -0.84 13.55
N ALA A 110 7.94 -1.46 14.65
CA ALA A 110 7.24 -2.60 15.25
C ALA A 110 5.84 -2.20 15.74
N ALA A 111 5.69 -1.03 16.35
CA ALA A 111 4.39 -0.50 16.77
C ALA A 111 3.47 -0.25 15.57
N ILE A 112 3.99 0.32 14.48
CA ILE A 112 3.23 0.50 13.24
C ILE A 112 2.78 -0.86 12.68
N ILE A 113 3.67 -1.85 12.61
CA ILE A 113 3.32 -3.19 12.11
C ILE A 113 2.28 -3.87 13.02
N ALA A 114 2.37 -3.68 14.34
CA ALA A 114 1.41 -4.25 15.28
C ALA A 114 -0.03 -3.79 15.02
N THR A 115 -0.23 -2.59 14.46
CA THR A 115 -1.57 -2.11 14.07
C THR A 115 -2.23 -2.95 12.97
N LEU A 116 -1.44 -3.68 12.17
CA LEU A 116 -1.98 -4.58 11.14
C LEU A 116 -2.70 -5.80 11.71
N ILE A 117 -2.50 -6.11 12.99
CA ILE A 117 -3.15 -7.24 13.67
C ILE A 117 -4.63 -6.92 13.93
N VAL A 118 -4.96 -5.64 14.14
CA VAL A 118 -6.31 -5.23 14.48
C VAL A 118 -7.13 -5.08 13.19
N PRO A 119 -8.19 -5.86 13.00
CA PRO A 119 -9.06 -5.73 11.84
C PRO A 119 -9.88 -4.43 11.95
N PHE A 120 -10.16 -3.82 10.80
CA PHE A 120 -10.84 -2.52 10.71
C PHE A 120 -12.20 -2.51 11.42
N GLU A 121 -12.91 -3.62 11.30
CA GLU A 121 -14.26 -3.84 11.80
C GLU A 121 -14.34 -3.71 13.32
N THR A 122 -13.25 -4.01 14.05
CA THR A 122 -13.21 -3.90 15.52
C THR A 122 -13.24 -2.45 16.01
N PHE A 123 -12.69 -1.51 15.24
CA PHE A 123 -12.61 -0.10 15.64
C PHE A 123 -13.37 0.84 14.71
N ALA A 124 -14.13 0.33 13.75
CA ALA A 124 -14.93 1.13 12.82
C ALA A 124 -15.91 2.07 13.54
N LEU A 125 -16.66 1.56 14.54
CA LEU A 125 -17.59 2.38 15.33
C LEU A 125 -16.89 3.49 16.13
N PRO A 126 -15.84 3.19 16.93
CA PRO A 126 -15.01 4.22 17.54
C PRO A 126 -14.49 5.26 16.53
N LEU A 127 -14.06 4.81 15.34
CA LEU A 127 -13.53 5.71 14.32
C LEU A 127 -14.60 6.67 13.78
N VAL A 128 -15.85 6.22 13.60
CA VAL A 128 -16.97 7.11 13.24
C VAL A 128 -17.17 8.18 14.32
N TRP A 129 -17.15 7.79 15.59
CA TRP A 129 -17.25 8.73 16.70
C TRP A 129 -16.10 9.76 16.66
N TRP A 130 -14.86 9.31 16.50
CA TRP A 130 -13.69 10.19 16.41
C TRP A 130 -13.81 11.18 15.26
N VAL A 131 -14.13 10.70 14.06
CA VAL A 131 -14.19 11.54 12.86
C VAL A 131 -15.36 12.54 12.90
N ASN A 132 -16.43 12.24 13.65
CA ASN A 132 -17.50 13.20 13.92
C ASN A 132 -17.05 14.33 14.86
N GLN A 133 -16.10 14.08 15.77
CA GLN A 133 -15.59 15.08 16.73
C GLN A 133 -14.40 15.89 16.19
N LEU A 134 -13.88 15.56 15.00
CA LEU A 134 -12.72 16.26 14.46
C LEU A 134 -13.10 17.64 13.91
N PRO A 135 -12.40 18.71 14.31
CA PRO A 135 -12.59 20.03 13.72
C PRO A 135 -12.06 20.06 12.29
N TRP A 136 -12.64 20.91 11.47
CA TRP A 136 -12.18 21.19 10.12
C TRP A 136 -12.35 22.67 9.77
N LEU A 137 -11.41 23.20 8.99
CA LEU A 137 -11.47 24.55 8.45
C LEU A 137 -12.36 24.58 7.20
N GLN A 138 -13.56 25.10 7.36
CA GLN A 138 -14.46 25.37 6.24
C GLN A 138 -14.24 26.80 5.74
N VAL A 139 -13.99 26.92 4.43
CA VAL A 139 -13.85 28.21 3.75
C VAL A 139 -15.16 28.50 3.03
N ASN A 140 -15.89 29.52 3.47
CA ASN A 140 -17.12 29.98 2.84
C ASN A 140 -16.90 31.42 2.34
N GLY A 141 -16.45 31.56 1.09
CA GLY A 141 -16.04 32.85 0.53
C GLY A 141 -14.75 33.37 1.17
N PHE A 142 -14.78 34.58 1.74
CA PHE A 142 -13.67 35.17 2.49
C PHE A 142 -13.70 34.83 4.00
N HIS A 143 -14.67 34.05 4.46
CA HIS A 143 -14.78 33.66 5.87
C HIS A 143 -14.23 32.25 6.12
N LEU A 144 -13.34 32.17 7.10
CA LEU A 144 -12.80 30.93 7.64
C LEU A 144 -13.59 30.57 8.90
N ALA A 145 -14.32 29.45 8.86
CA ALA A 145 -15.05 28.93 10.01
C ALA A 145 -14.46 27.56 10.41
N LEU A 146 -14.27 27.35 11.70
CA LEU A 146 -14.02 26.02 12.25
C LEU A 146 -15.37 25.34 12.44
N THR A 147 -15.59 24.25 11.71
CA THR A 147 -16.77 23.40 11.87
C THR A 147 -16.34 22.05 12.44
N GLU A 148 -17.22 21.43 13.20
CA GLU A 148 -17.04 20.06 13.70
C GLU A 148 -17.90 19.12 12.86
N GLY A 149 -17.48 17.85 12.74
CA GLY A 149 -18.22 16.86 11.95
C GLY A 149 -17.66 16.70 10.54
N TRP A 150 -16.94 15.61 10.31
CA TRP A 150 -16.55 15.21 8.96
C TRP A 150 -17.58 14.28 8.31
N LEU A 151 -18.63 13.88 9.02
CA LEU A 151 -19.69 13.02 8.46
C LEU A 151 -20.29 13.67 7.21
N ASP A 152 -20.72 12.81 6.29
CA ASP A 152 -21.31 13.20 5.02
C ASP A 152 -20.40 14.11 4.17
N THR A 153 -19.13 13.74 4.04
CA THR A 153 -18.16 14.46 3.20
C THR A 153 -17.25 13.51 2.41
N TYR A 154 -16.48 14.04 1.44
CA TYR A 154 -15.43 13.27 0.78
C TYR A 154 -14.22 13.03 1.70
N ARG A 155 -13.90 13.97 2.60
CA ARG A 155 -12.72 13.88 3.48
C ARG A 155 -12.79 12.72 4.46
N VAL A 156 -13.98 12.44 5.02
CA VAL A 156 -14.19 11.27 5.91
C VAL A 156 -13.93 9.95 5.19
N GLN A 157 -14.15 9.90 3.87
CA GLN A 157 -13.92 8.69 3.08
C GLN A 157 -12.46 8.48 2.69
N VAL A 158 -11.65 9.55 2.67
CA VAL A 158 -10.25 9.53 2.19
C VAL A 158 -9.26 9.54 3.35
N LEU A 159 -9.30 10.59 4.18
CA LEU A 159 -8.21 10.92 5.11
C LEU A 159 -7.90 9.83 6.15
N PRO A 160 -8.89 9.13 6.76
CA PRO A 160 -8.61 8.09 7.74
C PRO A 160 -7.77 6.92 7.19
N PHE A 161 -7.78 6.70 5.87
CA PHE A 161 -7.13 5.55 5.23
C PHE A 161 -5.85 5.91 4.48
N VAL A 162 -5.45 7.18 4.47
CA VAL A 162 -4.21 7.65 3.82
C VAL A 162 -2.98 7.03 4.50
N ALA A 163 -2.96 6.98 5.83
CA ALA A 163 -1.88 6.35 6.59
C ALA A 163 -2.14 4.84 6.71
N ASN A 164 -1.28 4.04 6.11
CA ASN A 164 -1.42 2.58 6.07
C ASN A 164 -0.12 1.89 6.48
N ALA A 165 -0.19 1.12 7.57
CA ALA A 165 0.98 0.47 8.17
C ALA A 165 1.69 -0.50 7.21
N PHE A 166 0.94 -1.22 6.37
CA PHE A 166 1.52 -2.14 5.40
C PHE A 166 2.31 -1.39 4.33
N SER A 167 1.77 -0.27 3.83
CA SER A 167 2.44 0.58 2.85
C SER A 167 3.72 1.21 3.42
N VAL A 168 3.67 1.68 4.67
CA VAL A 168 4.87 2.19 5.37
C VAL A 168 5.93 1.10 5.48
N PHE A 169 5.54 -0.12 5.89
CA PHE A 169 6.45 -1.26 5.99
C PHE A 169 7.07 -1.61 4.63
N LEU A 170 6.25 -1.69 3.58
CA LEU A 170 6.69 -2.02 2.22
C LEU A 170 7.71 -1.01 1.70
N PHE A 171 7.40 0.29 1.79
CA PHE A 171 8.33 1.34 1.39
C PHE A 171 9.61 1.30 2.22
N HIS A 172 9.49 1.10 3.53
CA HIS A 172 10.66 1.03 4.42
C HIS A 172 11.59 -0.12 4.03
N GLN A 173 11.05 -1.31 3.74
CA GLN A 173 11.85 -2.45 3.27
C GLN A 173 12.52 -2.17 1.93
N TYR A 174 11.81 -1.54 1.00
CA TYR A 174 12.36 -1.20 -0.30
C TYR A 174 13.46 -0.14 -0.19
N PHE A 175 13.26 0.94 0.57
CA PHE A 175 14.26 1.99 0.77
C PHE A 175 15.52 1.51 1.47
N GLN A 176 15.44 0.48 2.31
CA GLN A 176 16.62 -0.17 2.89
C GLN A 176 17.47 -0.91 1.85
N SER A 177 16.90 -1.31 0.72
CA SER A 177 17.65 -1.93 -0.37
C SER A 177 18.45 -0.92 -1.20
N ILE A 178 18.10 0.36 -1.12
CA ILE A 178 18.77 1.44 -1.85
C ILE A 178 20.07 1.81 -1.11
N PRO A 179 21.25 1.69 -1.76
CA PRO A 179 22.55 2.00 -1.16
C PRO A 179 22.58 3.43 -0.60
N LYS A 180 23.20 3.61 0.57
CA LYS A 180 23.25 4.92 1.27
C LYS A 180 24.27 5.87 0.62
N GLU A 181 25.19 5.33 -0.13
CA GLU A 181 26.21 6.05 -0.89
C GLU A 181 25.58 7.04 -1.88
N LEU A 182 24.37 6.75 -2.37
CA LEU A 182 23.59 7.69 -3.19
C LEU A 182 23.11 8.90 -2.39
N ASP A 183 22.74 8.70 -1.13
CA ASP A 183 22.34 9.80 -0.25
C ASP A 183 23.55 10.66 0.10
N GLU A 184 24.69 10.04 0.40
CA GLU A 184 25.96 10.72 0.73
C GLU A 184 26.48 11.55 -0.47
N ALA A 185 26.43 11.00 -1.68
CA ALA A 185 26.77 11.73 -2.90
C ALA A 185 25.86 12.95 -3.11
N ALA A 186 24.55 12.79 -2.89
CA ALA A 186 23.61 13.89 -3.02
C ALA A 186 23.80 14.99 -1.97
N ILE A 187 24.20 14.62 -0.75
CA ILE A 187 24.54 15.59 0.31
C ILE A 187 25.80 16.39 -0.08
N ILE A 188 26.80 15.75 -0.71
CA ILE A 188 27.98 16.44 -1.26
C ILE A 188 27.57 17.43 -2.37
N ASP A 189 26.56 17.09 -3.17
CA ASP A 189 25.94 17.98 -4.17
C ASP A 189 24.92 18.98 -3.56
N GLU A 190 24.97 19.22 -2.24
CA GLU A 190 24.12 20.15 -1.49
C GLU A 190 22.61 19.87 -1.56
N ALA A 191 22.19 18.63 -1.85
CA ALA A 191 20.79 18.26 -1.83
C ALA A 191 20.25 18.10 -0.40
N GLY A 192 19.20 18.84 -0.06
CA GLY A 192 18.45 18.63 1.18
C GLY A 192 17.68 17.29 1.21
N TRP A 193 17.27 16.84 2.40
CA TRP A 193 16.58 15.54 2.60
C TRP A 193 15.34 15.32 1.73
N PHE A 194 14.52 16.35 1.56
CA PHE A 194 13.36 16.27 0.67
C PHE A 194 13.77 16.16 -0.81
N GLY A 195 14.90 16.79 -1.18
CA GLY A 195 15.52 16.66 -2.50
C GLY A 195 15.98 15.23 -2.76
N ILE A 196 16.67 14.60 -1.81
CA ILE A 196 17.09 13.19 -1.86
C ILE A 196 15.89 12.26 -2.03
N TYR A 197 14.87 12.44 -1.17
CA TYR A 197 13.63 11.69 -1.24
C TYR A 197 12.99 11.76 -2.63
N ARG A 198 12.76 12.98 -3.13
CA ARG A 198 12.00 13.21 -4.37
C ARG A 198 12.79 12.87 -5.64
N ARG A 199 14.09 13.17 -5.69
CA ARG A 199 14.90 13.07 -6.92
C ARG A 199 15.66 11.75 -7.04
N ILE A 200 15.90 11.03 -5.94
CA ILE A 200 16.74 9.83 -5.92
C ILE A 200 15.92 8.63 -5.46
N VAL A 201 15.39 8.68 -4.24
CA VAL A 201 14.76 7.52 -3.62
C VAL A 201 13.44 7.15 -4.30
N MET A 202 12.55 8.11 -4.53
CA MET A 202 11.24 7.84 -5.13
C MET A 202 11.32 7.30 -6.58
N PRO A 203 12.13 7.88 -7.49
CA PRO A 203 12.28 7.34 -8.86
C PRO A 203 12.83 5.91 -8.90
N LEU A 204 13.77 5.57 -8.01
CA LEU A 204 14.31 4.21 -7.89
C LEU A 204 13.31 3.22 -7.26
N SER A 205 12.22 3.72 -6.70
CA SER A 205 11.21 2.95 -5.98
C SER A 205 9.94 2.66 -6.78
N SER A 206 10.01 2.78 -8.11
CA SER A 206 8.87 2.49 -9.00
C SER A 206 8.16 1.15 -8.72
N PRO A 207 8.85 0.01 -8.48
CA PRO A 207 8.20 -1.25 -8.13
C PRO A 207 7.42 -1.20 -6.80
N ALA A 208 7.98 -0.52 -5.79
CA ALA A 208 7.32 -0.33 -4.50
C ALA A 208 6.10 0.59 -4.63
N ILE A 209 6.20 1.67 -5.42
CA ILE A 209 5.09 2.59 -5.69
C ILE A 209 3.94 1.84 -6.37
N ALA A 210 4.22 1.04 -7.40
CA ALA A 210 3.19 0.25 -8.07
C ALA A 210 2.49 -0.73 -7.12
N THR A 211 3.25 -1.39 -6.24
CA THR A 211 2.69 -2.33 -5.26
C THR A 211 1.82 -1.61 -4.24
N ALA A 212 2.29 -0.50 -3.68
CA ALA A 212 1.51 0.32 -2.76
C ALA A 212 0.25 0.88 -3.43
N ALA A 213 0.34 1.34 -4.68
CA ALA A 213 -0.80 1.86 -5.43
C ALA A 213 -1.92 0.82 -5.54
N ILE A 214 -1.59 -0.41 -5.95
CA ILE A 214 -2.56 -1.49 -6.10
C ILE A 214 -3.17 -1.87 -4.74
N LEU A 215 -2.33 -2.05 -3.72
CA LEU A 215 -2.77 -2.50 -2.40
C LEU A 215 -3.57 -1.43 -1.63
N THR A 216 -3.41 -0.15 -1.96
CA THR A 216 -4.26 0.92 -1.44
C THR A 216 -5.52 1.11 -2.29
N CYS A 217 -5.42 1.00 -3.62
CA CYS A 217 -6.55 1.20 -4.51
C CYS A 217 -7.63 0.13 -4.36
N LEU A 218 -7.24 -1.14 -4.22
CA LEU A 218 -8.20 -2.24 -4.22
C LEU A 218 -9.15 -2.19 -3.00
N PRO A 219 -8.67 -1.98 -1.75
CA PRO A 219 -9.58 -1.78 -0.61
C PRO A 219 -10.40 -0.50 -0.71
N ALA A 220 -9.82 0.60 -1.21
CA ALA A 220 -10.55 1.86 -1.40
C ALA A 220 -11.70 1.71 -2.41
N TRP A 221 -11.46 0.99 -3.51
CA TRP A 221 -12.47 0.67 -4.51
C TRP A 221 -13.59 -0.22 -3.96
N ASN A 222 -13.23 -1.25 -3.18
CA ASN A 222 -14.15 -2.21 -2.58
C ASN A 222 -14.74 -1.75 -1.22
N SER A 223 -14.57 -0.48 -0.86
CA SER A 223 -15.04 0.03 0.42
C SER A 223 -16.57 0.11 0.43
N TYR A 224 -17.18 -0.74 1.25
CA TYR A 224 -18.63 -0.81 1.43
C TYR A 224 -19.05 -0.38 2.84
N LEU A 225 -18.46 -1.01 3.87
CA LEU A 225 -18.88 -0.84 5.27
C LEU A 225 -18.68 0.60 5.77
N TRP A 226 -17.51 1.20 5.51
CA TRP A 226 -17.22 2.54 6.00
C TRP A 226 -18.14 3.63 5.39
N PRO A 227 -18.28 3.75 4.06
CA PRO A 227 -19.17 4.74 3.46
C PRO A 227 -20.62 4.59 3.90
N LEU A 228 -21.09 3.36 4.12
CA LEU A 228 -22.45 3.10 4.65
C LEU A 228 -22.68 3.72 6.03
N MET A 229 -21.65 3.82 6.87
CA MET A 229 -21.76 4.37 8.22
C MET A 229 -21.59 5.89 8.27
N VAL A 230 -20.82 6.47 7.34
CA VAL A 230 -20.39 7.88 7.43
C VAL A 230 -20.99 8.81 6.38
N VAL A 231 -21.67 8.28 5.36
CA VAL A 231 -22.24 9.07 4.26
C VAL A 231 -23.73 8.79 4.14
N GLN A 232 -24.53 9.85 4.16
CA GLN A 232 -25.98 9.78 4.02
C GLN A 232 -26.43 10.35 2.67
N SER A 233 -25.83 11.45 2.23
CA SER A 233 -26.11 12.11 0.96
C SER A 233 -25.77 11.20 -0.22
N GLU A 234 -26.77 10.95 -1.06
CA GLU A 234 -26.64 10.19 -2.31
C GLU A 234 -25.47 10.69 -3.16
N ASN A 235 -25.31 12.01 -3.18
CA ASN A 235 -24.29 12.73 -3.93
C ASN A 235 -22.84 12.34 -3.64
N LEU A 236 -22.58 11.75 -2.47
CA LEU A 236 -21.26 11.41 -1.95
C LEU A 236 -21.04 9.90 -1.84
N ARG A 237 -22.05 9.08 -2.19
CA ARG A 237 -21.98 7.64 -2.05
C ARG A 237 -21.07 7.03 -3.11
N PRO A 238 -20.21 6.07 -2.72
CA PRO A 238 -19.44 5.28 -3.67
C PRO A 238 -20.29 4.18 -4.30
N VAL A 239 -19.84 3.68 -5.46
CA VAL A 239 -20.50 2.66 -6.27
C VAL A 239 -20.79 1.37 -5.51
N MET A 240 -19.91 0.96 -4.59
CA MET A 240 -20.12 -0.26 -3.81
C MET A 240 -21.38 -0.18 -2.93
N VAL A 241 -21.69 0.99 -2.38
CA VAL A 241 -22.91 1.18 -1.56
C VAL A 241 -24.17 1.20 -2.43
N GLY A 242 -24.07 1.66 -3.68
CA GLY A 242 -25.21 1.76 -4.59
C GLY A 242 -25.90 0.43 -4.91
N ILE A 243 -25.23 -0.71 -4.69
CA ILE A 243 -25.85 -2.03 -4.89
C ILE A 243 -27.08 -2.25 -4.00
N GLN A 244 -27.14 -1.58 -2.84
CA GLN A 244 -28.26 -1.71 -1.89
C GLN A 244 -29.60 -1.19 -2.43
N TYR A 245 -29.59 -0.32 -3.44
CA TYR A 245 -30.82 0.19 -4.05
C TYR A 245 -31.60 -0.92 -4.79
N PHE A 246 -30.89 -1.92 -5.30
CA PHE A 246 -31.50 -3.02 -6.04
C PHE A 246 -32.18 -4.07 -5.13
N PHE A 247 -31.94 -4.03 -3.83
CA PHE A 247 -32.53 -4.98 -2.86
C PHE A 247 -33.79 -4.45 -2.18
N GLN A 248 -34.16 -3.18 -2.35
CA GLN A 248 -35.25 -2.54 -1.60
C GLN A 248 -36.64 -2.76 -2.22
N LEU A 249 -36.76 -2.75 -3.55
CA LEU A 249 -38.03 -2.79 -4.28
C LEU A 249 -37.93 -3.84 -5.41
N ASN A 250 -38.35 -5.07 -5.15
CA ASN A 250 -38.33 -6.20 -6.08
C ASN A 250 -36.94 -6.42 -6.72
N PRO A 251 -36.10 -7.28 -6.12
CA PRO A 251 -34.77 -7.57 -6.65
C PRO A 251 -34.82 -8.00 -8.11
N SER A 252 -34.22 -7.20 -8.99
CA SER A 252 -33.99 -7.59 -10.39
C SER A 252 -32.56 -8.08 -10.52
N TRP A 253 -32.42 -9.38 -10.73
CA TRP A 253 -31.13 -10.04 -10.78
C TRP A 253 -30.34 -9.65 -12.02
N GLY A 254 -30.99 -9.44 -13.16
CA GLY A 254 -30.39 -8.91 -14.39
C GLY A 254 -29.77 -7.54 -14.17
N GLN A 255 -30.49 -6.62 -13.49
CA GLN A 255 -29.95 -5.31 -13.16
C GLN A 255 -28.83 -5.37 -12.11
N ILE A 256 -28.92 -6.25 -11.11
CA ILE A 256 -27.84 -6.48 -10.14
C ILE A 256 -26.58 -6.98 -10.85
N MET A 257 -26.72 -7.92 -11.79
CA MET A 257 -25.61 -8.44 -12.60
C MET A 257 -25.03 -7.37 -13.53
N ALA A 258 -25.88 -6.52 -14.12
CA ALA A 258 -25.44 -5.38 -14.93
C ALA A 258 -24.66 -4.35 -14.09
N TYR A 259 -25.17 -4.00 -12.91
CA TYR A 259 -24.50 -3.10 -11.98
C TYR A 259 -23.15 -3.66 -11.50
N ALA A 260 -23.10 -4.94 -11.12
CA ALA A 260 -21.86 -5.62 -10.74
C ALA A 260 -20.85 -5.68 -11.90
N SER A 261 -21.33 -5.86 -13.14
CA SER A 261 -20.51 -5.79 -14.34
C SER A 261 -19.89 -4.41 -14.54
N MET A 262 -20.69 -3.35 -14.38
CA MET A 262 -20.20 -1.95 -14.47
C MET A 262 -19.14 -1.64 -13.41
N ILE A 263 -19.30 -2.14 -12.18
CA ILE A 263 -18.31 -1.99 -11.09
C ILE A 263 -17.02 -2.76 -11.40
N THR A 264 -17.12 -3.90 -12.06
CA THR A 264 -15.96 -4.76 -12.36
C THR A 264 -15.06 -4.17 -13.45
N VAL A 265 -15.62 -3.44 -14.42
CA VAL A 265 -14.87 -2.88 -15.57
C VAL A 265 -13.69 -1.97 -15.15
N PRO A 266 -13.85 -0.99 -14.24
CA PRO A 266 -12.72 -0.17 -13.77
C PRO A 266 -11.61 -0.98 -13.09
N VAL A 267 -11.95 -2.03 -12.33
CA VAL A 267 -10.96 -2.90 -11.67
C VAL A 267 -10.16 -3.69 -12.70
N LEU A 268 -10.84 -4.27 -13.69
CA LEU A 268 -10.18 -4.98 -14.79
C LEU A 268 -9.28 -4.04 -15.60
N THR A 269 -9.76 -2.82 -15.88
CA THR A 269 -8.99 -1.79 -16.58
C THR A 269 -7.72 -1.42 -15.81
N LEU A 270 -7.85 -1.20 -14.50
CA LEU A 270 -6.72 -0.93 -13.61
C LEU A 270 -5.73 -2.11 -13.61
N PHE A 271 -6.22 -3.35 -13.48
CA PHE A 271 -5.38 -4.52 -13.49
C PHE A 271 -4.59 -4.65 -14.80
N VAL A 272 -5.24 -4.51 -15.96
CA VAL A 272 -4.59 -4.57 -17.28
C VAL A 272 -3.53 -3.47 -17.43
N ALA A 273 -3.80 -2.26 -16.92
CA ALA A 273 -2.84 -1.16 -16.93
C ALA A 273 -1.61 -1.44 -16.04
N PHE A 274 -1.80 -2.07 -14.88
CA PHE A 274 -0.75 -2.29 -13.88
C PHE A 274 -0.11 -3.69 -13.90
N GLN A 275 -0.60 -4.64 -14.71
CA GLN A 275 -0.16 -6.05 -14.71
C GLN A 275 1.37 -6.20 -14.89
N ARG A 276 2.00 -5.39 -15.76
CA ARG A 276 3.44 -5.46 -16.00
C ARG A 276 4.24 -5.04 -14.76
N ALA A 277 3.79 -3.98 -14.09
CA ALA A 277 4.43 -3.50 -12.87
C ALA A 277 4.24 -4.50 -11.72
N PHE A 278 3.07 -5.13 -11.63
CA PHE A 278 2.77 -6.17 -10.65
C PHE A 278 3.65 -7.41 -10.81
N VAL A 279 3.76 -7.95 -12.03
CA VAL A 279 4.62 -9.12 -12.32
C VAL A 279 6.09 -8.82 -12.01
N ASN A 280 6.56 -7.63 -12.39
CA ASN A 280 7.94 -7.21 -12.11
C ASN A 280 8.22 -7.04 -10.60
N SER A 281 7.24 -6.59 -9.81
CA SER A 281 7.37 -6.47 -8.36
C SER A 281 7.56 -7.84 -7.69
N ILE A 282 6.73 -8.82 -8.03
CA ILE A 282 6.81 -10.19 -7.49
C ILE A 282 8.12 -10.88 -7.90
N ALA A 283 8.56 -10.67 -9.14
CA ALA A 283 9.84 -11.21 -9.60
C ALA A 283 11.03 -10.65 -8.80
N SER A 284 11.01 -9.36 -8.45
CA SER A 284 12.10 -8.71 -7.71
C SER A 284 12.23 -9.16 -6.25
N SER A 285 11.12 -9.54 -5.60
CA SER A 285 11.11 -10.05 -4.22
C SER A 285 11.55 -11.52 -4.12
N GLY A 286 11.32 -12.32 -5.16
CA GLY A 286 11.73 -13.74 -5.21
C GLY A 286 13.21 -13.98 -5.49
N VAL A 287 13.89 -13.09 -6.23
CA VAL A 287 15.29 -13.29 -6.68
C VAL A 287 16.32 -13.16 -5.53
N LYS A 288 15.93 -12.69 -4.34
CA LYS A 288 16.86 -12.61 -3.19
C LYS A 288 17.11 -13.97 -2.51
N ALA A 289 16.32 -15.01 -2.81
CA ALA A 289 16.53 -16.35 -2.26
C ALA A 289 17.65 -17.12 -3.01
N ASP A 290 17.87 -16.84 -4.30
CA ASP A 290 18.78 -17.62 -5.15
C ASP A 290 20.22 -17.09 -5.20
N ARG A 291 20.73 -16.55 -4.09
CA ARG A 291 22.17 -16.26 -3.92
C ARG A 291 22.84 -17.08 -2.82
N ARG A 292 22.11 -17.99 -2.14
CA ARG A 292 22.68 -18.89 -1.13
C ARG A 292 23.17 -20.24 -1.71
N GLY A 293 22.97 -20.50 -3.00
CA GLY A 293 23.38 -21.75 -3.65
C GLY A 293 24.66 -21.68 -4.50
N ALA A 294 25.18 -20.50 -4.79
CA ALA A 294 26.40 -20.36 -5.59
C ALA A 294 27.63 -20.67 -4.73
N ARG A 295 27.95 -21.96 -4.63
CA ARG A 295 29.21 -22.48 -4.09
C ARG A 295 30.35 -21.85 -4.93
N LEU A 296 30.92 -20.77 -4.42
CA LEU A 296 32.09 -20.12 -5.01
C LEU A 296 33.19 -21.20 -5.20
N PRO A 297 33.75 -21.38 -6.40
CA PRO A 297 34.89 -22.28 -6.56
C PRO A 297 36.05 -21.74 -5.71
N ARG A 298 36.59 -22.57 -4.82
CA ARG A 298 37.83 -22.30 -4.09
C ARG A 298 38.91 -21.98 -5.12
N ARG A 299 39.33 -20.71 -5.20
CA ARG A 299 40.54 -20.35 -5.95
C ARG A 299 41.75 -20.91 -5.20
N PRO A 300 42.68 -21.61 -5.88
CA PRO A 300 43.98 -21.90 -5.29
C PRO A 300 44.77 -20.59 -5.15
N SER A 301 45.48 -20.51 -4.04
CA SER A 301 46.35 -19.42 -3.65
C SER A 301 47.55 -19.29 -4.58
N HIS A 302 47.53 -18.31 -5.50
CA HIS A 302 48.74 -17.77 -6.10
C HIS A 302 48.60 -16.26 -6.34
N SER A 303 49.43 -15.53 -5.58
CA SER A 303 50.19 -14.33 -5.96
C SER A 303 49.60 -13.32 -6.97
N LEU A 304 49.38 -12.10 -6.45
CA LEU A 304 49.75 -10.80 -7.04
C LEU A 304 49.42 -10.56 -8.52
N LEU A 305 48.38 -9.76 -8.79
CA LEU A 305 48.40 -8.59 -9.70
C LEU A 305 46.99 -7.96 -9.79
N CYS A 306 46.94 -6.63 -9.63
CA CYS A 306 45.73 -5.81 -9.73
C CYS A 306 45.02 -5.94 -11.09
N PRO A 307 43.72 -5.60 -11.15
CA PRO A 307 43.24 -4.83 -12.29
C PRO A 307 42.37 -3.64 -11.86
N HIS A 308 42.98 -2.46 -11.94
CA HIS A 308 42.38 -1.12 -11.87
C HIS A 308 41.41 -0.82 -13.05
N ALA A 309 41.02 -1.82 -13.85
CA ALA A 309 40.35 -1.63 -15.14
C ALA A 309 38.83 -1.86 -15.13
N VAL A 310 38.25 -2.39 -14.05
CA VAL A 310 36.80 -2.68 -14.01
C VAL A 310 35.98 -1.51 -13.43
N LEU A 311 36.59 -0.62 -12.65
CA LEU A 311 35.92 0.52 -12.01
C LEU A 311 35.62 1.69 -12.98
N GLN A 312 36.31 1.78 -14.12
CA GLN A 312 36.12 2.89 -15.06
C GLN A 312 34.94 2.72 -16.01
N ARG A 313 34.42 1.49 -16.22
CA ARG A 313 33.31 1.26 -17.16
C ARG A 313 31.93 1.59 -16.59
N THR A 314 31.76 1.60 -15.28
CA THR A 314 30.50 1.97 -14.61
C THR A 314 30.32 3.48 -14.46
N LEU A 315 31.40 4.24 -14.28
CA LEU A 315 31.33 5.71 -14.15
C LEU A 315 31.01 6.42 -15.48
N ARG A 316 31.38 5.83 -16.62
CA ARG A 316 31.15 6.43 -17.95
C ARG A 316 29.67 6.43 -18.38
N LYS A 317 28.85 5.50 -17.88
CA LYS A 317 27.40 5.47 -18.16
C LYS A 317 26.60 6.45 -17.31
N ALA A 318 27.07 6.81 -16.11
CA ALA A 318 26.44 7.81 -15.26
C ALA A 318 26.69 9.25 -15.76
N SER A 319 27.89 9.54 -16.30
CA SER A 319 28.21 10.87 -16.86
C SER A 319 27.44 11.21 -18.15
N CYS A 320 27.16 10.23 -19.02
CA CYS A 320 26.44 10.53 -20.27
C CYS A 320 24.97 10.90 -20.07
N ALA A 321 24.33 10.46 -18.98
CA ALA A 321 22.95 10.85 -18.68
C ALA A 321 22.85 12.27 -18.08
N TYR A 322 23.94 12.79 -17.51
CA TYR A 322 23.99 14.12 -16.88
C TYR A 322 24.46 15.24 -17.83
N ALA A 323 25.18 14.91 -18.90
CA ALA A 323 25.76 15.89 -19.84
C ALA A 323 24.75 16.50 -20.85
N ALA A 324 23.52 16.01 -20.93
CA ALA A 324 22.53 16.48 -21.92
C ALA A 324 21.85 17.82 -21.57
N HIS A 325 22.22 18.47 -20.45
CA HIS A 325 21.47 19.63 -19.91
C HIS A 325 22.30 20.90 -19.62
N ARG A 326 23.49 21.09 -20.21
CA ARG A 326 24.23 22.36 -20.05
C ARG A 326 24.67 23.00 -21.37
N SER A 327 24.34 24.29 -21.50
CA SER A 327 24.91 25.24 -22.46
C SER A 327 26.44 25.41 -22.28
N PRO A 328 27.20 25.78 -23.32
CA PRO A 328 28.66 25.73 -23.29
C PRO A 328 29.28 26.90 -22.51
N PRO A 329 30.43 26.73 -21.81
CA PRO A 329 31.13 27.83 -21.17
C PRO A 329 32.16 28.48 -22.10
N ALA A 330 32.37 29.78 -21.90
CA ALA A 330 33.33 30.62 -22.60
C ALA A 330 34.80 30.24 -22.29
N ARG A 331 35.66 30.42 -23.30
CA ARG A 331 37.11 30.19 -23.27
C ARG A 331 37.81 31.04 -22.19
N ARG A 332 38.66 30.41 -21.38
CA ARG A 332 39.79 31.07 -20.69
C ARG A 332 41.07 30.28 -20.94
N THR A 333 42.12 31.03 -21.26
CA THR A 333 43.49 30.64 -21.60
C THR A 333 44.26 30.06 -20.41
N PRO A 334 45.33 29.27 -20.65
CA PRO A 334 46.09 28.63 -19.58
C PRO A 334 47.15 29.57 -18.99
N ALA A 335 47.27 29.58 -17.66
CA ALA A 335 48.36 30.23 -16.94
C ALA A 335 49.20 29.18 -16.20
N THR A 336 50.50 29.41 -16.26
CA THR A 336 51.65 28.58 -15.91
C THR A 336 51.72 28.23 -14.41
N ALA A 337 52.11 27.00 -14.09
CA ALA A 337 52.39 26.54 -12.74
C ALA A 337 53.82 26.91 -12.28
N PRO A 338 54.07 27.25 -11.01
CA PRO A 338 55.41 27.26 -10.44
C PRO A 338 55.71 25.95 -9.69
N GLN A 339 56.90 25.40 -9.96
CA GLN A 339 57.54 24.33 -9.18
C GLN A 339 57.89 24.85 -7.78
N LEU A 340 57.62 24.05 -6.75
CA LEU A 340 58.06 24.32 -5.39
C LEU A 340 58.92 23.17 -4.86
N ASP A 341 60.02 23.62 -4.26
CA ASP A 341 61.27 23.00 -3.87
C ASP A 341 61.12 21.93 -2.78
N GLN A 342 61.68 20.74 -3.02
CA GLN A 342 61.77 19.64 -2.06
C GLN A 342 63.03 19.78 -1.21
N ARG A 343 63.04 20.69 -0.24
CA ARG A 343 64.05 20.71 0.83
C ARG A 343 63.55 21.44 2.06
N SER A 344 62.89 20.72 2.97
CA SER A 344 62.99 20.92 4.43
C SER A 344 62.01 20.00 5.15
N GLN A 345 62.29 19.74 6.42
CA GLN A 345 61.44 19.05 7.40
C GLN A 345 61.58 17.52 7.47
N ARG A 346 62.81 17.10 7.77
CA ARG A 346 63.03 16.11 8.83
C ARG A 346 62.67 16.76 10.17
N ALA A 347 61.59 16.34 10.80
CA ALA A 347 61.35 16.52 12.23
C ALA A 347 60.40 15.43 12.72
N GLY A 348 60.88 14.58 13.62
CA GLY A 348 60.11 13.48 14.20
C GLY A 348 58.99 13.98 15.09
N LEU A 349 57.84 13.30 15.03
CA LEU A 349 56.72 13.49 15.94
C LEU A 349 56.63 12.30 16.93
N PRO A 350 56.34 12.54 18.22
CA PRO A 350 56.32 11.48 19.22
C PRO A 350 55.05 10.62 19.14
N ARG A 351 55.21 9.31 19.39
CA ARG A 351 54.12 8.33 19.50
C ARG A 351 53.24 8.64 20.72
N ARG A 352 51.92 8.77 20.52
CA ARG A 352 50.93 8.82 21.61
C ARG A 352 50.67 7.40 22.16
N PRO A 353 50.46 7.23 23.49
CA PRO A 353 50.19 5.92 24.07
C PRO A 353 48.73 5.47 23.83
N VAL A 354 48.57 4.19 23.55
CA VAL A 354 47.29 3.48 23.38
C VAL A 354 46.68 3.22 24.78
N PRO A 355 45.38 3.48 25.02
CA PRO A 355 44.76 3.13 26.30
C PRO A 355 44.53 1.62 26.44
N ARG A 356 44.92 1.11 27.61
CA ARG A 356 44.87 -0.28 28.06
C ARG A 356 43.42 -0.71 28.32
N VAL A 357 42.96 -1.75 27.62
CA VAL A 357 41.64 -2.37 27.84
C VAL A 357 41.69 -3.22 29.12
N LEU A 358 40.86 -2.89 30.12
CA LEU A 358 40.64 -3.70 31.32
C LEU A 358 39.65 -4.85 31.02
N PRO A 359 39.86 -6.07 31.55
CA PRO A 359 38.94 -7.18 31.36
C PRO A 359 37.68 -7.01 32.24
N VAL A 360 36.52 -7.20 31.62
CA VAL A 360 35.22 -7.25 32.31
C VAL A 360 35.07 -8.62 32.97
N GLN A 361 34.89 -8.64 34.29
CA GLN A 361 34.57 -9.85 35.05
C GLN A 361 33.11 -10.30 34.82
N PRO A 362 32.81 -11.62 34.85
CA PRO A 362 31.45 -12.13 34.75
C PRO A 362 30.74 -12.05 36.11
N VAL A 363 29.58 -11.40 36.16
CA VAL A 363 28.68 -11.45 37.33
C VAL A 363 27.88 -12.75 37.26
N ARG A 364 28.13 -13.65 38.22
CA ARG A 364 27.34 -14.84 38.51
C ARG A 364 26.18 -14.50 39.46
N SER A 365 25.01 -15.01 39.10
CA SER A 365 23.91 -15.56 39.93
C SER A 365 23.31 -14.75 41.08
N ALA A 366 21.99 -14.57 41.03
CA ALA A 366 21.10 -14.92 42.15
C ALA A 366 19.68 -15.14 41.63
N ALA A 367 19.29 -16.42 41.53
CA ALA A 367 17.89 -16.82 41.57
C ALA A 367 17.40 -16.62 43.02
N ARG A 368 16.21 -16.02 43.18
CA ARG A 368 15.48 -16.07 44.44
C ARG A 368 13.99 -16.16 44.13
N GLU A 369 13.46 -17.34 44.38
CA GLU A 369 12.05 -17.62 44.56
C GLU A 369 11.50 -16.75 45.70
N HIS A 370 10.31 -16.20 45.51
CA HIS A 370 9.41 -15.88 46.61
C HIS A 370 7.97 -16.08 46.16
N ALA A 371 7.35 -17.07 46.78
CA ALA A 371 5.91 -17.29 46.84
C ALA A 371 5.22 -16.15 47.60
N LEU A 372 3.96 -15.89 47.21
CA LEU A 372 2.82 -15.27 47.91
C LEU A 372 1.97 -14.60 46.81
N GLY A 373 0.66 -14.70 46.72
CA GLY A 373 -0.36 -15.29 47.56
C GLY A 373 -1.68 -15.06 46.82
N SER A 374 -2.57 -16.03 46.92
CA SER A 374 -3.94 -16.03 46.43
C SER A 374 -4.73 -14.79 46.89
N LEU A 375 -5.46 -14.16 45.96
CA LEU A 375 -6.59 -13.29 46.29
C LEU A 375 -7.85 -13.71 45.49
N PRO A 376 -9.04 -13.58 46.09
CA PRO A 376 -10.26 -14.26 45.66
C PRO A 376 -11.14 -13.40 44.74
N GLN A 377 -11.97 -14.08 43.95
CA GLN A 377 -13.06 -13.44 43.20
C GLN A 377 -14.21 -13.05 44.12
N PRO A 378 -14.92 -11.93 43.88
CA PRO A 378 -16.19 -11.66 44.52
C PRO A 378 -17.31 -12.39 43.80
N GLY A 379 -18.16 -13.03 44.60
CA GLY A 379 -19.25 -13.88 44.18
C GLY A 379 -20.49 -13.12 43.69
N SER A 380 -21.26 -13.89 42.93
CA SER A 380 -22.70 -13.80 42.76
C SER A 380 -23.43 -14.00 44.09
N ASP A 381 -24.36 -13.10 44.40
CA ASP A 381 -25.73 -13.37 44.90
C ASP A 381 -26.23 -12.19 45.74
N HIS A 382 -27.33 -11.57 45.30
CA HIS A 382 -28.61 -11.61 46.03
C HIS A 382 -29.60 -10.52 45.55
N LEU A 383 -30.88 -10.90 45.73
CA LEU A 383 -32.13 -10.12 45.65
C LEU A 383 -32.72 -10.01 44.23
N GLY A 384 -33.90 -10.53 43.92
CA GLY A 384 -35.02 -10.89 44.78
C GLY A 384 -36.29 -10.24 44.21
N ARG A 385 -37.20 -11.10 43.72
CA ARG A 385 -38.62 -10.90 43.40
C ARG A 385 -39.30 -9.57 43.81
N ALA A 386 -40.08 -9.00 42.89
CA ALA A 386 -41.52 -8.64 43.05
C ALA A 386 -41.94 -7.82 41.80
N SER A 387 -42.80 -8.37 40.94
CA SER A 387 -44.26 -8.16 40.90
C SER A 387 -44.71 -6.98 40.01
N ASP A 388 -45.37 -7.34 38.91
CA ASP A 388 -46.75 -6.90 38.64
C ASP A 388 -46.98 -5.39 38.36
N ARG A 389 -47.17 -5.03 37.07
CA ARG A 389 -48.43 -4.46 36.54
C ARG A 389 -48.28 -3.89 35.13
N ALA A 390 -49.08 -4.44 34.24
CA ALA A 390 -49.51 -3.80 33.01
C ALA A 390 -50.33 -2.53 33.30
N ARG A 391 -50.09 -1.45 32.55
CA ARG A 391 -51.13 -0.56 32.00
C ARG A 391 -50.63 0.13 30.73
N PRO A 392 -51.49 0.27 29.71
CA PRO A 392 -51.21 1.06 28.51
C PRO A 392 -51.60 2.53 28.73
N HIS A 393 -50.91 3.45 28.07
CA HIS A 393 -51.39 4.81 27.85
C HIS A 393 -51.73 5.03 26.36
N PRO A 394 -52.83 5.73 26.05
CA PRO A 394 -53.32 5.90 24.67
C PRO A 394 -53.10 7.34 24.13
N ARG A 395 -53.27 7.48 22.80
CA ARG A 395 -53.51 8.72 22.01
C ARG A 395 -52.28 9.63 21.85
N TRP A 396 -51.87 10.11 20.68
CA TRP A 396 -52.49 10.30 19.36
C TRP A 396 -51.49 10.00 18.26
#